data_AF-Q4CA33-F1
#
_entry.id   AF-Q4CA33-F1
#
_cell.length_a   1.000
_cell.length_b   1.000
_cell.length_c   1.000
_cell.angle_alpha   90.00
_cell.angle_beta   90.00
_cell.angle_gamma   90.00
#
_symmetry.space_group_name_H-M   'P 1'
#
loop_
_entity.id
_entity.type
_entity.pdbx_description
1 polymer ?
#
loop_
_entity_poly.entity_id
_entity_poly.type
_entity_poly.pdbx_seq_one_letter_code
_entity_poly.pdbx_strand_id
1 'polypeptide(L)'
;MTKNETATSVEEFLVWRSNLFQGLKARKETIIELLDALSSNQQAHSVVELSLNPLFRRDYNSLYRGIQEFLPTQTDPNYEQRIETLFSAVSRTIPPTSKHYNLFGIDTTPCPRPFAETLADKTFIHYPNPIKGNKPINIGHCYSVVCALPDQIDTEKVPWAVPLSGERVPSKHKGVNQGNQQLKKIWQSSLFSDKLSALVADSDYSQKDFIGEQVKHEDVVTITRVRSDRVFYRQFIRDPNQAKTSGHPRWYGDKFDLKDDQTWTEPDEVHHVPFTTKKGRQLTVTISGWKQMLMRGTKNYKMNNHPFTLLQIVVRAQERNSIWKPMWLIVIGSRRDELSLVDCYHCYRQRYDMEHLFRFKIIDDILFNSRCTS
;
A
#
# COMPACT_ATOMS: atom_id res chain seq x y z
N MET A 1 -18.50 -2.50 -27.32
CA MET A 1 -17.15 -2.79 -27.84
C MET A 1 -17.22 -3.05 -29.33
N THR A 2 -16.41 -2.36 -30.12
CA THR A 2 -16.30 -2.62 -31.56
C THR A 2 -15.51 -3.93 -31.81
N LYS A 3 -15.65 -4.56 -32.99
CA LYS A 3 -14.87 -5.78 -33.34
C LYS A 3 -13.35 -5.56 -33.21
N ASN A 4 -12.88 -4.33 -33.47
CA ASN A 4 -11.47 -3.96 -33.37
C ASN A 4 -10.98 -3.87 -31.92
N GLU A 5 -11.75 -3.26 -31.01
CA GLU A 5 -11.42 -3.21 -29.57
C GLU A 5 -11.30 -4.61 -28.96
N THR A 6 -12.15 -5.54 -29.41
CA THR A 6 -12.13 -6.93 -28.94
C THR A 6 -10.87 -7.66 -29.42
N ALA A 7 -10.44 -7.43 -30.67
CA ALA A 7 -9.22 -8.01 -31.21
C ALA A 7 -7.96 -7.52 -30.47
N THR A 8 -7.87 -6.21 -30.20
CA THR A 8 -6.77 -5.62 -29.43
C THR A 8 -6.70 -6.17 -28.00
N SER A 9 -7.84 -6.26 -27.31
CA SER A 9 -7.90 -6.79 -25.93
C SER A 9 -7.44 -8.26 -25.87
N VAL A 10 -7.80 -9.07 -26.87
CA VAL A 10 -7.36 -10.46 -26.97
C VAL A 10 -5.85 -10.54 -27.21
N GLU A 11 -5.29 -9.70 -28.08
CA GLU A 11 -3.85 -9.66 -28.33
C GLU A 11 -3.06 -9.27 -27.07
N GLU A 12 -3.51 -8.23 -26.34
CA GLU A 12 -2.93 -7.81 -25.07
C GLU A 12 -2.96 -8.94 -24.03
N PHE A 13 -4.09 -9.64 -23.92
CA PHE A 13 -4.22 -10.79 -23.04
C PHE A 13 -3.28 -11.94 -23.41
N LEU A 14 -3.11 -12.23 -24.70
CA LEU A 14 -2.19 -13.27 -25.19
C LEU A 14 -0.73 -12.91 -24.90
N VAL A 15 -0.35 -11.64 -25.08
CA VAL A 15 0.98 -11.14 -24.74
C VAL A 15 1.24 -11.26 -23.24
N TRP A 16 0.29 -10.82 -22.41
CA TRP A 16 0.37 -10.96 -20.96
C TRP A 16 0.56 -12.43 -20.54
N ARG A 17 -0.27 -13.33 -21.09
CA ARG A 17 -0.23 -14.76 -20.79
C ARG A 17 1.09 -15.40 -21.20
N SER A 18 1.63 -15.02 -22.35
CA SER A 18 2.94 -15.47 -22.83
C SER A 18 4.07 -15.04 -21.89
N ASN A 19 4.07 -13.78 -21.45
CA ASN A 19 5.08 -13.27 -20.51
C ASN A 19 5.03 -13.99 -19.16
N LEU A 20 3.82 -14.19 -18.63
CA LEU A 20 3.60 -14.96 -17.41
C LEU A 20 4.16 -16.39 -17.57
N PHE A 21 3.79 -17.08 -18.65
CA PHE A 21 4.26 -18.43 -18.94
C PHE A 21 5.80 -18.53 -19.05
N GLN A 22 6.44 -17.53 -19.66
CA GLN A 22 7.89 -17.48 -19.80
C GLN A 22 8.60 -17.30 -18.44
N GLY A 23 8.06 -16.43 -17.57
CA GLY A 23 8.59 -16.19 -16.23
C GLY A 23 8.53 -17.40 -15.30
N LEU A 24 7.53 -18.27 -15.48
CA LEU A 24 7.41 -19.50 -14.70
C LEU A 24 8.59 -20.46 -14.94
N LYS A 25 9.05 -21.10 -13.86
CA LYS A 25 10.14 -22.09 -13.91
C LYS A 25 9.63 -23.48 -14.27
N ALA A 26 8.71 -23.99 -13.45
CA ALA A 26 8.21 -25.36 -13.51
C ALA A 26 6.69 -25.37 -13.56
N ARG A 27 6.12 -26.52 -13.95
CA ARG A 27 4.65 -26.78 -13.93
C ARG A 27 3.82 -25.70 -14.62
N LYS A 28 4.38 -25.07 -15.67
CA LYS A 28 3.84 -23.87 -16.29
C LYS A 28 2.37 -24.03 -16.68
N GLU A 29 2.07 -25.11 -17.39
CA GLU A 29 0.70 -25.45 -17.80
C GLU A 29 -0.24 -25.63 -16.61
N THR A 30 0.22 -26.28 -15.53
CA THR A 30 -0.55 -26.47 -14.31
C THR A 30 -0.86 -25.15 -13.62
N ILE A 31 0.12 -24.24 -13.55
CA ILE A 31 -0.07 -22.91 -12.99
C ILE A 31 -1.05 -22.09 -13.82
N ILE A 32 -0.91 -22.12 -15.15
CA ILE A 32 -1.79 -21.40 -16.05
C ILE A 32 -3.23 -21.92 -15.93
N GLU A 33 -3.43 -23.24 -15.94
CA GLU A 33 -4.76 -23.82 -15.71
C GLU A 33 -5.31 -23.51 -14.33
N LEU A 34 -4.45 -23.47 -13.30
CA LEU A 34 -4.86 -23.08 -11.95
C LEU A 34 -5.34 -21.63 -11.93
N LEU A 35 -4.66 -20.72 -12.63
CA LEU A 35 -5.07 -19.33 -12.75
C LEU A 35 -6.38 -19.18 -13.53
N ASP A 36 -6.59 -19.95 -14.59
CA ASP A 36 -7.85 -19.97 -15.33
C ASP A 36 -9.00 -20.48 -14.45
N ALA A 37 -8.77 -21.57 -13.72
CA ALA A 37 -9.72 -22.12 -12.75
C ALA A 37 -10.01 -21.13 -11.63
N LEU A 38 -9.00 -20.42 -11.11
CA LEU A 38 -9.16 -19.42 -10.07
C LEU A 38 -9.98 -18.23 -10.56
N SER A 39 -9.67 -17.73 -11.76
CA SER A 39 -10.28 -16.51 -12.32
C SER A 39 -11.71 -16.74 -12.78
N SER A 40 -12.07 -17.97 -13.15
CA SER A 40 -13.43 -18.35 -13.58
C SER A 40 -14.33 -18.84 -12.44
N ASN A 41 -13.81 -18.98 -11.22
CA ASN A 41 -14.52 -19.64 -10.12
C ASN A 41 -14.87 -18.68 -9.00
N GLN A 42 -16.16 -18.63 -8.64
CA GLN A 42 -16.69 -17.84 -7.54
C GLN A 42 -17.24 -18.69 -6.38
N GLN A 43 -17.20 -20.02 -6.52
CA GLN A 43 -17.88 -20.97 -5.65
C GLN A 43 -16.94 -21.86 -4.85
N ALA A 44 -15.68 -22.02 -5.26
CA ALA A 44 -14.73 -22.87 -4.53
C ALA A 44 -14.55 -22.37 -3.08
N HIS A 45 -14.72 -23.29 -2.13
CA HIS A 45 -14.55 -23.06 -0.70
C HIS A 45 -13.18 -23.52 -0.20
N SER A 46 -12.43 -24.23 -1.03
CA SER A 46 -11.10 -24.72 -0.72
C SER A 46 -10.18 -24.70 -1.94
N VAL A 47 -8.88 -24.70 -1.70
CA VAL A 47 -7.86 -24.76 -2.76
C VAL A 47 -8.00 -26.03 -3.61
N VAL A 48 -8.34 -27.16 -2.98
CA VAL A 48 -8.50 -28.45 -3.68
C VAL A 48 -9.71 -28.48 -4.61
N GLU A 49 -10.80 -27.77 -4.27
CA GLU A 49 -12.00 -27.69 -5.14
C GLU A 49 -11.71 -27.04 -6.49
N LEU A 50 -10.66 -26.23 -6.61
CA LEU A 50 -10.23 -25.70 -7.91
C LEU A 50 -9.80 -26.82 -8.87
N SER A 51 -9.38 -27.99 -8.37
CA SER A 51 -9.09 -29.15 -9.21
C SER A 51 -10.33 -29.78 -9.86
N LEU A 52 -11.53 -29.42 -9.40
CA LEU A 52 -12.80 -29.86 -9.98
C LEU A 52 -13.32 -28.91 -11.06
N ASN A 53 -12.68 -27.74 -11.24
CA ASN A 53 -13.09 -26.78 -12.26
C ASN A 53 -12.73 -27.29 -13.67
N PRO A 54 -13.62 -27.20 -14.68
CA PRO A 54 -13.35 -27.68 -16.04
C PRO A 54 -12.11 -27.08 -16.72
N LEU A 55 -11.68 -25.89 -16.30
CA LEU A 55 -10.46 -25.24 -16.82
C LEU A 55 -9.17 -25.80 -16.19
N PHE A 56 -9.28 -26.54 -15.08
CA PHE A 56 -8.18 -27.30 -14.49
C PHE A 56 -8.25 -28.75 -14.91
N ARG A 57 -7.44 -29.16 -15.89
CA ARG A 57 -7.56 -30.48 -16.54
C ARG A 57 -6.71 -31.56 -15.86
N ARG A 58 -6.12 -31.24 -14.71
CA ARG A 58 -5.17 -32.08 -13.98
C ARG A 58 -5.76 -32.51 -12.63
N ASP A 59 -5.06 -33.41 -11.94
CA ASP A 59 -5.46 -33.86 -10.62
C ASP A 59 -5.04 -32.89 -9.50
N TYR A 60 -5.61 -33.07 -8.32
CA TYR A 60 -5.29 -32.26 -7.15
C TYR A 60 -3.81 -32.36 -6.75
N ASN A 61 -3.12 -33.47 -7.03
CA ASN A 61 -1.69 -33.59 -6.76
C ASN A 61 -0.88 -32.60 -7.59
N SER A 62 -1.23 -32.46 -8.87
CA SER A 62 -0.64 -31.48 -9.78
C SER A 62 -0.88 -30.07 -9.27
N LEU A 63 -2.09 -29.78 -8.75
CA LEU A 63 -2.44 -28.49 -8.17
C LEU A 63 -1.47 -28.10 -7.04
N TYR A 64 -1.32 -28.95 -6.02
CA TYR A 64 -0.44 -28.65 -4.89
C TYR A 64 1.03 -28.53 -5.30
N ARG A 65 1.51 -29.42 -6.19
CA ARG A 65 2.87 -29.32 -6.74
C ARG A 65 3.09 -28.03 -7.52
N GLY A 66 2.09 -27.59 -8.30
CA GLY A 66 2.10 -26.32 -9.00
C GLY A 66 2.31 -25.16 -8.02
N ILE A 67 1.49 -25.08 -6.98
CA ILE A 67 1.58 -24.02 -5.96
C ILE A 67 2.95 -24.02 -5.26
N GLN A 68 3.44 -25.20 -4.87
CA GLN A 68 4.72 -25.34 -4.20
C GLN A 68 5.90 -24.91 -5.09
N GLU A 69 5.84 -25.19 -6.40
CA GLU A 69 6.89 -24.91 -7.38
C GLU A 69 6.65 -23.58 -8.14
N PHE A 70 5.65 -22.77 -7.76
CA PHE A 70 5.24 -21.56 -8.48
C PHE A 70 6.35 -20.50 -8.55
N LEU A 71 6.94 -20.15 -7.41
CA LEU A 71 8.06 -19.21 -7.36
C LEU A 71 9.38 -19.96 -7.56
N PRO A 72 10.33 -19.37 -8.31
CA PRO A 72 11.68 -19.92 -8.36
C PRO A 72 12.30 -19.92 -6.95
N THR A 73 13.13 -20.91 -6.67
CA THR A 73 13.94 -20.94 -5.44
C THR A 73 15.04 -19.88 -5.53
N GLN A 74 15.39 -19.22 -4.43
CA GLN A 74 16.49 -18.22 -4.43
C GLN A 74 17.84 -18.81 -4.88
N THR A 75 18.01 -20.13 -4.80
CA THR A 75 19.17 -20.88 -5.29
C THR A 75 19.19 -21.09 -6.81
N ASP A 76 18.15 -20.68 -7.53
CA ASP A 76 18.09 -20.75 -8.98
C ASP A 76 19.03 -19.70 -9.60
N PRO A 77 19.97 -20.10 -10.49
CA PRO A 77 20.87 -19.15 -11.18
C PRO A 77 20.14 -18.03 -11.93
N ASN A 78 18.90 -18.27 -12.37
CA ASN A 78 18.08 -17.32 -13.11
C ASN A 78 16.95 -16.72 -12.24
N TYR A 79 17.05 -16.81 -10.91
CA TYR A 79 16.02 -16.34 -9.98
C TYR A 79 15.60 -14.90 -10.26
N GLU A 80 16.57 -13.97 -10.29
CA GLU A 80 16.29 -12.54 -10.47
C GLU A 80 15.59 -12.26 -11.80
N GLN A 81 16.12 -12.79 -12.90
CA GLN A 81 15.52 -12.65 -14.24
C GLN A 81 14.09 -13.19 -14.29
N ARG A 82 13.81 -14.32 -13.64
CA ARG A 82 12.47 -14.90 -13.60
C ARG A 82 11.51 -14.05 -12.78
N ILE A 83 11.94 -13.57 -11.61
CA ILE A 83 11.14 -12.66 -10.78
C ILE A 83 10.86 -11.37 -11.53
N GLU A 84 11.84 -10.80 -12.22
CA GLU A 84 11.67 -9.61 -13.05
C GLU A 84 10.68 -9.86 -14.19
N THR A 85 10.74 -11.02 -14.84
CA THR A 85 9.78 -11.39 -15.91
C THR A 85 8.35 -11.49 -15.36
N LEU A 86 8.16 -12.15 -14.21
CA LEU A 86 6.85 -12.24 -13.55
C LEU A 86 6.35 -10.87 -13.10
N PHE A 87 7.23 -10.04 -12.55
CA PHE A 87 6.92 -8.69 -12.12
C PHE A 87 6.51 -7.81 -13.31
N SER A 88 7.24 -7.88 -14.43
CA SER A 88 6.90 -7.21 -15.69
C SER A 88 5.53 -7.64 -16.21
N ALA A 89 5.21 -8.94 -16.16
CA ALA A 89 3.90 -9.46 -16.54
C ALA A 89 2.78 -8.88 -15.67
N VAL A 90 2.96 -8.81 -14.34
CA VAL A 90 1.99 -8.20 -13.43
C VAL A 90 1.85 -6.70 -13.70
N SER A 91 2.94 -5.97 -13.89
CA SER A 91 2.92 -4.52 -14.12
C SER A 91 2.18 -4.13 -15.40
N ARG A 92 2.17 -4.99 -16.43
CA ARG A 92 1.36 -4.78 -17.65
C ARG A 92 -0.15 -4.79 -17.41
N THR A 93 -0.61 -5.32 -16.27
CA THR A 93 -2.04 -5.29 -15.89
C THR A 93 -2.45 -3.99 -15.23
N ILE A 94 -1.49 -3.09 -14.95
CA ILE A 94 -1.76 -1.76 -14.41
C ILE A 94 -2.27 -0.90 -15.58
N PRO A 95 -3.52 -0.42 -15.55
CA PRO A 95 -4.02 0.52 -16.54
C PRO A 95 -3.14 1.78 -16.61
N PRO A 96 -2.93 2.35 -17.80
CA PRO A 96 -2.18 3.59 -17.94
C PRO A 96 -2.87 4.69 -17.15
N THR A 97 -2.09 5.51 -16.44
CA THR A 97 -2.65 6.64 -15.70
C THR A 97 -2.43 7.96 -16.43
N SER A 98 -3.48 8.78 -16.47
CA SER A 98 -3.42 10.17 -16.95
C SER A 98 -2.74 11.11 -15.94
N LYS A 99 -2.57 10.67 -14.69
CA LYS A 99 -1.91 11.42 -13.64
C LYS A 99 -0.41 11.56 -13.93
N HIS A 100 0.18 12.64 -13.41
CA HIS A 100 1.63 12.88 -13.46
C HIS A 100 2.43 12.03 -12.46
N TYR A 101 1.74 11.19 -11.69
CA TYR A 101 2.33 10.25 -10.72
C TYR A 101 1.70 8.85 -10.83
N ASN A 102 2.49 7.85 -10.48
CA ASN A 102 2.04 6.49 -10.18
C ASN A 102 1.60 6.43 -8.71
N LEU A 103 0.50 5.74 -8.40
CA LEU A 103 0.02 5.60 -7.03
C LEU A 103 0.17 4.16 -6.55
N PHE A 104 0.77 3.99 -5.37
CA PHE A 104 0.98 2.72 -4.72
C PHE A 104 0.41 2.73 -3.31
N GLY A 105 -0.11 1.59 -2.87
CA GLY A 105 -0.57 1.39 -1.50
C GLY A 105 0.18 0.25 -0.83
N ILE A 106 0.44 0.39 0.47
CA ILE A 106 0.97 -0.69 1.30
C ILE A 106 0.10 -0.89 2.54
N ASP A 107 -0.15 -2.15 2.88
CA ASP A 107 -0.87 -2.54 4.08
C ASP A 107 -0.38 -3.90 4.60
N THR A 108 -0.60 -4.14 5.89
CA THR A 108 -0.39 -5.45 6.52
C THR A 108 -1.73 -6.03 6.96
N THR A 109 -2.14 -7.14 6.35
CA THR A 109 -3.40 -7.81 6.66
C THR A 109 -3.20 -9.05 7.55
N PRO A 110 -3.99 -9.21 8.65
CA PRO A 110 -3.96 -10.40 9.48
C PRO A 110 -4.66 -11.58 8.81
N CYS A 111 -4.12 -12.79 8.99
CA CYS A 111 -4.64 -14.03 8.45
C CYS A 111 -4.79 -15.07 9.57
N PRO A 112 -5.95 -15.10 10.28
CA PRO A 112 -6.16 -15.98 11.42
C PRO A 112 -6.10 -17.46 11.06
N ARG A 113 -5.37 -18.26 11.85
CA ARG A 113 -5.24 -19.71 11.70
C ARG A 113 -5.26 -20.41 13.07
N PRO A 114 -6.33 -20.23 13.87
CA PRO A 114 -6.39 -20.78 15.22
C PRO A 114 -6.34 -22.31 15.24
N PHE A 115 -6.98 -22.97 14.27
CA PHE A 115 -7.13 -24.44 14.22
C PHE A 115 -6.07 -25.17 13.39
N ALA A 116 -5.11 -24.45 12.80
CA ALA A 116 -4.04 -25.07 12.00
C ALA A 116 -2.85 -25.43 12.89
N GLU A 117 -2.91 -26.54 13.62
CA GLU A 117 -1.91 -26.91 14.64
C GLU A 117 -0.50 -27.09 14.10
N THR A 118 -0.36 -27.70 12.92
CA THR A 118 0.92 -27.98 12.26
C THR A 118 1.48 -26.79 11.49
N LEU A 119 0.74 -25.67 11.41
CA LEU A 119 1.20 -24.48 10.69
C LEU A 119 2.36 -23.83 11.45
N ALA A 120 3.53 -23.86 10.84
CA ALA A 120 4.74 -23.28 11.40
C ALA A 120 4.66 -21.75 11.49
N ASP A 121 5.45 -21.17 12.40
CA ASP A 121 5.67 -19.72 12.53
C ASP A 121 4.39 -18.88 12.74
N LYS A 122 3.35 -19.46 13.37
CA LYS A 122 2.19 -18.69 13.83
C LYS A 122 2.58 -17.71 14.93
N THR A 123 1.94 -16.55 14.92
CA THR A 123 2.15 -15.47 15.90
C THR A 123 0.82 -14.95 16.44
N PHE A 124 0.89 -14.13 17.48
CA PHE A 124 -0.24 -13.32 17.90
C PHE A 124 -0.44 -12.17 16.91
N ILE A 125 -1.65 -12.10 16.34
CA ILE A 125 -2.02 -11.09 15.35
C ILE A 125 -3.15 -10.23 15.91
N HIS A 126 -3.18 -8.95 15.51
CA HIS A 126 -4.33 -8.11 15.77
C HIS A 126 -5.50 -8.57 14.90
N TYR A 127 -6.65 -8.83 15.51
CA TYR A 127 -7.86 -9.18 14.77
C TYR A 127 -9.05 -8.48 15.44
N PRO A 128 -9.74 -7.56 14.73
CA PRO A 128 -10.86 -6.84 15.30
C PRO A 128 -11.93 -7.79 15.86
N ASN A 129 -12.34 -7.58 17.11
CA ASN A 129 -13.41 -8.33 17.73
C ASN A 129 -14.59 -7.38 18.02
N PRO A 130 -15.80 -7.66 17.50
CA PRO A 130 -16.97 -6.82 17.75
C PRO A 130 -17.42 -6.86 19.23
N ILE A 131 -17.03 -7.89 19.99
CA ILE A 131 -17.41 -8.04 21.40
C ILE A 131 -16.55 -7.11 22.27
N LYS A 132 -17.20 -6.10 22.84
CA LYS A 132 -16.59 -5.12 23.74
C LYS A 132 -15.97 -5.81 24.97
N GLY A 133 -14.72 -5.50 25.28
CA GLY A 133 -13.98 -6.00 26.46
C GLY A 133 -12.96 -7.09 26.14
N ASN A 134 -13.15 -7.83 25.03
CA ASN A 134 -12.16 -8.81 24.59
C ASN A 134 -10.96 -8.12 23.94
N LYS A 135 -9.76 -8.63 24.22
CA LYS A 135 -8.55 -8.17 23.54
C LYS A 135 -8.67 -8.54 22.05
N PRO A 136 -8.44 -7.61 21.11
CA PRO A 136 -8.53 -7.87 19.67
C PRO A 136 -7.28 -8.62 19.19
N ILE A 137 -7.15 -9.86 19.62
CA ILE A 137 -5.99 -10.73 19.40
C ILE A 137 -6.48 -12.08 18.86
N ASN A 138 -5.79 -12.62 17.87
CA ASN A 138 -5.97 -13.98 17.36
C ASN A 138 -4.59 -14.63 17.13
N ILE A 139 -4.55 -15.89 16.69
CA ILE A 139 -3.31 -16.61 16.33
C ILE A 139 -3.33 -16.90 14.83
N GLY A 140 -2.23 -16.60 14.14
CA GLY A 140 -2.10 -16.86 12.71
C GLY A 140 -0.87 -16.20 12.09
N HIS A 141 -0.97 -15.81 10.84
CA HIS A 141 0.08 -15.08 10.11
C HIS A 141 -0.39 -13.66 9.80
N CYS A 142 0.55 -12.81 9.40
CA CYS A 142 0.26 -11.53 8.75
C CYS A 142 0.92 -11.52 7.37
N TYR A 143 0.32 -10.80 6.42
CA TYR A 143 0.88 -10.61 5.09
C TYR A 143 1.02 -9.12 4.79
N SER A 144 2.21 -8.73 4.35
CA SER A 144 2.50 -7.38 3.85
C SER A 144 2.24 -7.35 2.34
N VAL A 145 1.35 -6.46 1.91
CA VAL A 145 0.90 -6.39 0.52
C VAL A 145 1.15 -4.98 -0.02
N VAL A 146 1.82 -4.93 -1.16
CA VAL A 146 2.03 -3.70 -1.95
C VAL A 146 1.22 -3.79 -3.22
N CYS A 147 0.44 -2.75 -3.51
CA CYS A 147 -0.41 -2.64 -4.69
C CYS A 147 -0.09 -1.39 -5.50
N ALA A 148 -0.27 -1.46 -6.81
CA ALA A 148 -0.56 -0.27 -7.62
C ALA A 148 -2.05 0.05 -7.49
N LEU A 149 -2.37 1.35 -7.47
CA LEU A 149 -3.72 1.89 -7.35
C LEU A 149 -4.03 2.74 -8.62
N PRO A 150 -4.55 2.11 -9.69
CA PRO A 150 -4.84 2.78 -10.96
C PRO A 150 -5.90 3.87 -10.84
N ASP A 151 -6.05 4.74 -11.84
CA ASP A 151 -7.04 5.81 -11.73
C ASP A 151 -8.48 5.29 -11.67
N GLN A 152 -9.33 5.98 -10.90
CA GLN A 152 -10.74 5.60 -10.73
C GLN A 152 -11.61 5.99 -11.93
N ILE A 153 -11.08 6.80 -12.86
CA ILE A 153 -11.75 7.21 -14.09
C ILE A 153 -11.87 6.00 -15.05
N ASP A 154 -10.81 5.20 -15.15
CA ASP A 154 -10.72 4.06 -16.07
C ASP A 154 -11.49 2.82 -15.57
N THR A 155 -11.93 2.83 -14.31
CA THR A 155 -12.61 1.70 -13.64
C THR A 155 -14.10 1.95 -13.42
N GLU A 156 -14.70 2.96 -14.05
CA GLU A 156 -16.09 3.38 -13.79
C GLU A 156 -16.38 3.65 -12.29
N LYS A 157 -15.36 4.10 -11.55
CA LYS A 157 -15.37 4.28 -10.08
C LYS A 157 -15.49 2.98 -9.27
N VAL A 158 -15.19 1.82 -9.86
CA VAL A 158 -15.04 0.56 -9.13
C VAL A 158 -13.65 0.55 -8.47
N PRO A 159 -13.56 0.44 -7.13
CA PRO A 159 -12.29 0.34 -6.44
C PRO A 159 -11.47 -0.84 -6.98
N TRP A 160 -10.26 -0.56 -7.46
CA TRP A 160 -9.37 -1.57 -8.02
C TRP A 160 -7.95 -1.39 -7.48
N ALA A 161 -7.31 -2.50 -7.15
CA ALA A 161 -5.94 -2.54 -6.67
C ALA A 161 -5.22 -3.72 -7.35
N VAL A 162 -4.08 -3.44 -7.97
CA VAL A 162 -3.27 -4.46 -8.65
C VAL A 162 -2.17 -4.90 -7.66
N PRO A 163 -2.21 -6.13 -7.12
CA PRO A 163 -1.19 -6.60 -6.20
C PRO A 163 0.15 -6.79 -6.92
N LEU A 164 1.17 -6.07 -6.46
CA LEU A 164 2.53 -6.15 -7.00
C LEU A 164 3.41 -7.11 -6.20
N SER A 165 3.19 -7.16 -4.89
CA SER A 165 3.89 -8.08 -4.00
C SER A 165 3.02 -8.41 -2.79
N GLY A 166 2.97 -9.68 -2.43
CA GLY A 166 2.33 -10.17 -1.21
C GLY A 166 3.24 -11.16 -0.52
N GLU A 167 3.77 -10.79 0.65
CA GLU A 167 4.76 -11.58 1.37
C GLU A 167 4.32 -11.81 2.82
N ARG A 168 4.47 -13.05 3.32
CA ARG A 168 4.22 -13.37 4.72
C ARG A 168 5.22 -12.59 5.57
N VAL A 169 4.75 -11.98 6.66
CA VAL A 169 5.61 -11.38 7.67
C VAL A 169 6.10 -12.48 8.61
N PRO A 170 7.41 -12.80 8.65
CA PRO A 170 7.94 -13.80 9.57
C PRO A 170 7.81 -13.35 11.03
N SER A 171 7.71 -14.29 11.97
CA SER A 171 7.54 -13.96 13.41
C SER A 171 8.62 -13.05 14.00
N LYS A 172 9.84 -13.12 13.45
CA LYS A 172 10.99 -12.31 13.85
C LYS A 172 11.00 -10.90 13.25
N HIS A 173 10.04 -10.58 12.39
CA HIS A 173 9.97 -9.33 11.64
C HIS A 173 8.69 -8.56 11.98
N LYS A 174 8.73 -7.25 11.79
CA LYS A 174 7.54 -6.40 11.79
C LYS A 174 7.04 -6.24 10.36
N GLY A 175 5.73 -6.05 10.16
CA GLY A 175 5.14 -5.82 8.84
C GLY A 175 5.80 -4.66 8.09
N VAL A 176 6.14 -3.60 8.80
CA VAL A 176 6.87 -2.45 8.25
C VAL A 176 8.26 -2.81 7.71
N ASN A 177 8.99 -3.71 8.38
CA ASN A 177 10.30 -4.16 7.90
C ASN A 177 10.16 -4.98 6.62
N GLN A 178 9.15 -5.86 6.56
CA GLN A 178 8.83 -6.63 5.36
C GLN A 178 8.44 -5.69 4.20
N GLY A 179 7.59 -4.72 4.48
CA GLY A 179 7.17 -3.69 3.53
C GLY A 179 8.33 -2.90 2.94
N ASN A 180 9.28 -2.46 3.77
CA ASN A 180 10.49 -1.77 3.28
C ASN A 180 11.30 -2.62 2.30
N GLN A 181 11.43 -3.93 2.55
CA GLN A 181 12.14 -4.83 1.64
C GLN A 181 11.41 -4.99 0.31
N GLN A 182 10.07 -5.10 0.33
CA GLN A 182 9.25 -5.17 -0.88
C GLN A 182 9.36 -3.87 -1.69
N LEU A 183 9.18 -2.72 -1.04
CA LEU A 183 9.24 -1.41 -1.67
C LEU A 183 10.61 -1.13 -2.27
N LYS A 184 11.70 -1.49 -1.59
CA LYS A 184 13.05 -1.35 -2.14
C LYS A 184 13.21 -2.04 -3.51
N LYS A 185 12.68 -3.27 -3.66
CA LYS A 185 12.72 -3.99 -4.93
C LYS A 185 11.89 -3.28 -6.01
N ILE A 186 10.71 -2.76 -5.63
CA ILE A 186 9.81 -2.05 -6.55
C ILE A 186 10.45 -0.74 -7.03
N TRP A 187 11.07 0.04 -6.13
CA TRP A 187 11.73 1.31 -6.47
C TRP A 187 13.02 1.13 -7.27
N GLN A 188 13.64 -0.04 -7.22
CA GLN A 188 14.81 -0.38 -8.04
C GLN A 188 14.43 -0.84 -9.46
N SER A 189 13.16 -1.12 -9.71
CA SER A 189 12.67 -1.53 -11.03
C SER A 189 12.52 -0.31 -11.95
N SER A 190 12.96 -0.44 -13.20
CA SER A 190 12.80 0.57 -14.25
C SER A 190 11.36 0.76 -14.71
N LEU A 191 10.43 -0.13 -14.32
CA LEU A 191 9.03 -0.07 -14.73
C LEU A 191 8.27 1.17 -14.25
N PHE A 192 8.77 1.88 -13.22
CA PHE A 192 8.11 3.03 -12.61
C PHE A 192 9.00 4.26 -12.51
N SER A 193 10.11 4.30 -13.27
CA SER A 193 11.08 5.40 -13.21
C SER A 193 10.72 6.58 -14.12
N ASP A 194 9.63 6.52 -14.87
CA ASP A 194 9.19 7.55 -15.82
C ASP A 194 8.43 8.70 -15.15
N LYS A 195 7.84 8.46 -13.98
CA LYS A 195 7.00 9.41 -13.24
C LYS A 195 7.29 9.37 -11.74
N LEU A 196 6.81 10.39 -11.03
CA LEU A 196 6.79 10.41 -9.57
C LEU A 196 5.98 9.21 -9.05
N SER A 197 6.45 8.56 -7.99
CA SER A 197 5.73 7.49 -7.29
C SER A 197 5.17 7.99 -5.95
N ALA A 198 3.85 8.09 -5.84
CA ALA A 198 3.16 8.39 -4.60
C ALA A 198 2.86 7.07 -3.84
N LEU A 199 3.33 6.94 -2.60
CA LEU A 199 3.10 5.78 -1.74
C LEU A 199 2.15 6.15 -0.60
N VAL A 200 0.99 5.50 -0.53
CA VAL A 200 0.03 5.69 0.57
C VAL A 200 0.09 4.54 1.57
N ALA A 201 0.12 4.88 2.85
CA ALA A 201 0.23 3.90 3.93
C ALA A 201 -0.54 4.35 5.18
N ASP A 202 -0.90 3.41 6.04
CA ASP A 202 -1.64 3.70 7.26
C ASP A 202 -0.74 4.35 8.36
N SER A 203 -1.25 4.40 9.60
CA SER A 203 -0.53 5.01 10.71
C SER A 203 0.64 4.21 11.27
N ASP A 204 0.67 2.89 11.07
CA ASP A 204 1.80 2.06 11.49
C ASP A 204 3.05 2.34 10.65
N TYR A 205 2.86 2.84 9.43
CA TYR A 205 3.90 3.31 8.53
C TYR A 205 4.32 4.77 8.78
N SER A 206 3.72 5.50 9.73
CA SER A 206 4.15 6.87 10.07
C SER A 206 5.42 6.93 10.94
N GLN A 207 6.00 5.77 11.24
CA GLN A 207 7.18 5.66 12.09
C GLN A 207 8.46 6.08 11.35
N LYS A 208 9.41 6.61 12.12
CA LYS A 208 10.63 7.24 11.61
C LYS A 208 11.48 6.31 10.77
N ASP A 209 11.55 5.03 11.14
CA ASP A 209 12.38 4.05 10.43
C ASP A 209 11.78 3.68 9.06
N PHE A 210 10.45 3.65 8.94
CA PHE A 210 9.80 3.46 7.65
C PHE A 210 10.02 4.66 6.75
N ILE A 211 9.61 5.83 7.22
CA ILE A 211 9.74 7.09 6.49
C ILE A 211 11.20 7.33 6.11
N GLY A 212 12.13 7.06 7.02
CA GLY A 212 13.56 7.21 6.82
C GLY A 212 14.16 6.31 5.73
N GLU A 213 13.56 5.15 5.45
CA GLU A 213 13.91 4.35 4.27
C GLU A 213 13.31 4.95 2.99
N GLN A 214 12.06 5.41 3.02
CA GLN A 214 11.39 5.92 1.83
C GLN A 214 12.02 7.23 1.31
N VAL A 215 12.43 8.15 2.19
CA VAL A 215 13.06 9.43 1.79
C VAL A 215 14.42 9.29 1.12
N LYS A 216 14.98 8.07 1.04
CA LYS A 216 16.20 7.78 0.27
C LYS A 216 15.93 7.67 -1.23
N HIS A 217 14.67 7.56 -1.63
CA HIS A 217 14.25 7.43 -3.02
C HIS A 217 13.73 8.79 -3.50
N GLU A 218 14.46 9.44 -4.41
CA GLU A 218 14.18 10.81 -4.84
C GLU A 218 12.84 10.96 -5.57
N ASP A 219 12.44 9.93 -6.32
CA ASP A 219 11.19 9.91 -7.08
C ASP A 219 10.00 9.36 -6.28
N VAL A 220 10.13 9.23 -4.96
CA VAL A 220 9.07 8.72 -4.08
C VAL A 220 8.57 9.80 -3.13
N VAL A 221 7.25 9.98 -3.09
CA VAL A 221 6.55 10.77 -2.07
C VAL A 221 5.67 9.85 -1.24
N THR A 222 5.95 9.76 0.04
CA THR A 222 5.18 8.94 0.99
C THR A 222 4.11 9.77 1.69
N ILE A 223 2.88 9.27 1.67
CA ILE A 223 1.70 9.86 2.28
C ILE A 223 1.17 8.88 3.32
N THR A 224 1.38 9.19 4.60
CA THR A 224 1.02 8.28 5.70
C THR A 224 0.13 8.96 6.72
N ARG A 225 -0.88 8.24 7.20
CA ARG A 225 -1.76 8.75 8.26
C ARG A 225 -1.00 8.88 9.56
N VAL A 226 -1.35 9.89 10.33
CA VAL A 226 -0.72 10.12 11.63
C VAL A 226 -1.76 10.00 12.72
N ARG A 227 -1.35 9.36 13.82
CA ARG A 227 -2.12 9.40 15.06
C ARG A 227 -2.20 10.82 15.59
N SER A 228 -3.36 11.21 16.09
CA SER A 228 -3.61 12.57 16.59
C SER A 228 -2.88 12.91 17.90
N ASP A 229 -2.05 12.01 18.44
CA ASP A 229 -1.26 12.20 19.66
C ASP A 229 0.22 12.53 19.40
N ARG A 230 0.59 12.76 18.13
CA ARG A 230 1.97 13.09 17.77
C ARG A 230 2.28 14.57 17.96
N VAL A 231 3.57 14.84 18.14
CA VAL A 231 4.13 16.17 18.22
C VAL A 231 5.16 16.34 17.12
N PHE A 232 5.05 17.44 16.40
CA PHE A 232 5.97 17.89 15.37
C PHE A 232 6.56 19.24 15.74
N TYR A 233 7.43 19.76 14.89
CA TYR A 233 8.14 21.01 15.11
C TYR A 233 8.18 21.80 13.82
N ARG A 234 8.04 23.12 13.92
CA ARG A 234 8.39 24.01 12.81
C ARG A 234 9.90 23.99 12.58
N GLN A 235 10.35 24.26 11.37
CA GLN A 235 11.77 24.48 11.13
C GLN A 235 12.24 25.69 11.93
N PHE A 236 13.37 25.57 12.63
CA PHE A 236 13.99 26.72 13.26
C PHE A 236 14.59 27.62 12.18
N ILE A 237 14.01 28.81 12.02
CA ILE A 237 14.56 29.86 11.19
C ILE A 237 15.30 30.83 12.12
N ARG A 238 16.61 30.92 11.91
CA ARG A 238 17.46 31.84 12.64
C ARG A 238 17.25 33.26 12.10
N ASP A 239 17.13 34.23 12.98
CA ASP A 239 17.19 35.64 12.60
C ASP A 239 18.56 35.94 11.95
N PRO A 240 18.60 36.47 10.71
CA PRO A 240 19.85 36.87 10.05
C PRO A 240 20.75 37.78 10.90
N ASN A 241 20.17 38.61 11.76
CA ASN A 241 20.88 39.56 12.61
C ASN A 241 21.44 38.94 13.90
N GLN A 242 21.08 37.70 14.22
CA GLN A 242 21.55 37.02 15.42
C GLN A 242 22.96 36.46 15.22
N ALA A 243 23.91 36.75 16.11
CA ALA A 243 25.31 36.30 16.04
C ALA A 243 25.46 34.77 16.09
N LYS A 244 26.21 34.17 15.14
CA LYS A 244 26.44 32.71 15.08
C LYS A 244 27.04 32.20 16.38
N THR A 245 26.24 31.49 17.17
CA THR A 245 26.67 30.80 18.38
C THR A 245 27.48 29.56 18.01
N SER A 246 28.58 29.32 18.72
CA SER A 246 29.30 28.04 18.63
C SER A 246 28.45 26.90 19.19
N GLY A 247 28.58 25.70 18.62
CA GLY A 247 27.89 24.49 19.09
C GLY A 247 26.97 23.85 18.05
N HIS A 248 26.19 22.86 18.52
CA HIS A 248 25.30 22.09 17.67
C HIS A 248 24.18 22.97 17.10
N PRO A 249 23.93 22.97 15.78
CA PRO A 249 22.89 23.81 15.19
C PRO A 249 21.50 23.51 15.78
N ARG A 250 20.71 24.55 16.03
CA ARG A 250 19.30 24.40 16.38
C ARG A 250 18.50 24.14 15.10
N TRP A 251 17.91 22.95 14.98
CA TRP A 251 17.09 22.59 13.81
C TRP A 251 15.59 22.74 14.06
N TYR A 252 15.16 22.48 15.29
CA TYR A 252 13.74 22.44 15.66
C TYR A 252 13.32 23.75 16.32
N GLY A 253 12.30 24.37 15.73
CA GLY A 253 11.65 25.56 16.23
C GLY A 253 10.55 25.20 17.22
N ASP A 254 9.45 25.95 17.14
CA ASP A 254 8.33 25.78 18.05
C ASP A 254 7.62 24.45 17.87
N LYS A 255 7.07 23.96 18.98
CA LYS A 255 6.28 22.73 19.06
C LYS A 255 4.96 22.90 18.30
N PHE A 256 4.53 21.83 17.62
CA PHE A 256 3.21 21.69 17.01
C PHE A 256 2.62 20.36 17.48
N ASP A 257 1.73 20.41 18.47
CA ASP A 257 1.12 19.25 19.12
C ASP A 257 -0.26 18.99 18.53
N LEU A 258 -0.47 17.82 17.89
CA LEU A 258 -1.74 17.52 17.23
C LEU A 258 -2.95 17.41 18.20
N LYS A 259 -2.73 17.38 19.51
CA LYS A 259 -3.79 17.42 20.53
C LYS A 259 -4.11 18.82 21.05
N ASP A 260 -3.20 19.77 20.87
CA ASP A 260 -3.28 21.10 21.47
C ASP A 260 -3.26 22.15 20.36
N ASP A 261 -4.48 22.59 20.00
CA ASP A 261 -4.70 23.54 18.91
C ASP A 261 -4.10 24.92 19.17
N GLN A 262 -3.82 25.28 20.43
CA GLN A 262 -3.12 26.51 20.79
C GLN A 262 -1.67 26.52 20.31
N THR A 263 -1.09 25.35 20.01
CA THR A 263 0.26 25.23 19.44
C THR A 263 0.29 25.36 17.92
N TRP A 264 -0.87 25.36 17.26
CA TRP A 264 -0.94 25.41 15.80
C TRP A 264 -0.80 26.84 15.32
N THR A 265 -0.09 27.02 14.21
CA THR A 265 -0.08 28.28 13.47
C THR A 265 -1.17 28.28 12.42
N GLU A 266 -1.39 29.43 11.79
CA GLU A 266 -2.12 29.47 10.53
C GLU A 266 -1.52 28.48 9.52
N PRO A 267 -2.35 27.72 8.80
CA PRO A 267 -1.90 26.86 7.71
C PRO A 267 -1.38 27.70 6.54
N ASP A 268 -0.38 27.18 5.84
CA ASP A 268 0.16 27.82 4.64
C ASP A 268 -0.84 27.80 3.48
N GLU A 269 -1.65 26.74 3.41
CA GLU A 269 -2.66 26.53 2.37
C GLU A 269 -3.92 25.89 2.95
N VAL A 270 -5.08 26.32 2.45
CA VAL A 270 -6.38 25.74 2.80
C VAL A 270 -7.21 25.52 1.55
N HIS A 271 -7.70 24.30 1.37
CA HIS A 271 -8.63 23.95 0.30
C HIS A 271 -9.95 23.43 0.84
N HIS A 272 -11.02 23.74 0.11
CA HIS A 272 -12.37 23.26 0.39
C HIS A 272 -12.87 22.40 -0.77
N VAL A 273 -13.10 21.12 -0.52
CA VAL A 273 -13.57 20.17 -1.53
C VAL A 273 -14.98 19.73 -1.17
N PRO A 274 -16.02 20.17 -1.91
CA PRO A 274 -17.37 19.68 -1.71
C PRO A 274 -17.50 18.25 -2.23
N PHE A 275 -18.28 17.40 -1.54
CA PHE A 275 -18.68 16.10 -2.07
C PHE A 275 -20.05 15.67 -1.54
N THR A 276 -20.75 14.87 -2.34
CA THR A 276 -22.04 14.32 -1.98
C THR A 276 -21.89 12.84 -1.66
N THR A 277 -22.36 12.43 -0.49
CA THR A 277 -22.37 11.00 -0.12
C THR A 277 -23.37 10.21 -0.98
N LYS A 278 -23.25 8.88 -1.02
CA LYS A 278 -24.22 8.00 -1.69
C LYS A 278 -25.67 8.20 -1.21
N LYS A 279 -25.86 8.71 0.02
CA LYS A 279 -27.17 9.02 0.61
C LYS A 279 -27.64 10.46 0.37
N GLY A 280 -27.00 11.21 -0.54
CA GLY A 280 -27.38 12.58 -0.89
C GLY A 280 -26.93 13.66 0.09
N ARG A 281 -26.30 13.31 1.22
CA ARG A 281 -25.76 14.31 2.18
C ARG A 281 -24.60 15.08 1.55
N GLN A 282 -24.71 16.40 1.53
CA GLN A 282 -23.63 17.31 1.09
C GLN A 282 -22.65 17.55 2.24
N LEU A 283 -21.37 17.35 1.96
CA LEU A 283 -20.27 17.50 2.90
C LEU A 283 -19.17 18.36 2.27
N THR A 284 -18.44 19.08 3.11
CA THR A 284 -17.24 19.81 2.69
C THR A 284 -16.04 19.24 3.44
N VAL A 285 -15.01 18.86 2.68
CA VAL A 285 -13.70 18.53 3.21
C VAL A 285 -12.88 19.82 3.26
N THR A 286 -12.41 20.19 4.44
CA THR A 286 -11.38 21.21 4.62
C THR A 286 -10.03 20.51 4.74
N ILE A 287 -9.10 20.90 3.87
CA ILE A 287 -7.72 20.40 3.83
C ILE A 287 -6.82 21.57 4.18
N SER A 288 -6.21 21.54 5.36
CA SER A 288 -5.26 22.55 5.83
C SER A 288 -3.85 21.98 5.81
N GLY A 289 -2.89 22.68 5.21
CA GLY A 289 -1.51 22.24 5.07
C GLY A 289 -0.53 23.13 5.81
N TRP A 290 0.42 22.53 6.53
CA TRP A 290 1.60 23.19 7.09
C TRP A 290 2.84 22.61 6.43
N LYS A 291 3.55 23.44 5.67
CA LYS A 291 4.78 23.10 4.95
C LYS A 291 5.99 23.20 5.88
N GLN A 292 7.08 22.57 5.47
CA GLN A 292 8.38 22.62 6.17
C GLN A 292 8.33 22.17 7.64
N MET A 293 7.45 21.22 7.94
CA MET A 293 7.35 20.61 9.26
C MET A 293 8.46 19.59 9.47
N LEU A 294 8.90 19.45 10.71
CA LEU A 294 9.96 18.54 11.13
C LEU A 294 9.47 17.57 12.19
N MET A 295 10.04 16.36 12.14
CA MET A 295 9.93 15.38 13.20
C MET A 295 11.32 15.00 13.67
N ARG A 296 11.45 14.64 14.95
CA ARG A 296 12.74 14.21 15.46
C ARG A 296 13.17 12.91 14.78
N GLY A 297 14.44 12.83 14.39
CA GLY A 297 15.02 11.62 13.82
C GLY A 297 15.32 10.50 14.83
N THR A 298 16.08 9.52 14.35
CA THR A 298 16.81 8.53 15.14
C THR A 298 18.32 8.70 14.86
N LYS A 299 19.16 7.86 15.47
CA LYS A 299 20.61 7.84 15.14
C LYS A 299 20.85 7.48 13.66
N ASN A 300 19.98 6.64 13.09
CA ASN A 300 20.10 6.13 11.73
C ASN A 300 19.44 7.05 10.69
N TYR A 301 18.35 7.74 11.07
CA TYR A 301 17.61 8.61 10.16
C TYR A 301 17.54 10.03 10.71
N LYS A 302 18.32 10.93 10.12
CA LYS A 302 18.37 12.36 10.45
C LYS A 302 17.18 13.10 9.82
N MET A 303 15.99 12.92 10.41
CA MET A 303 14.74 13.48 9.90
C MET A 303 14.70 15.02 9.86
N ASN A 304 15.63 15.72 10.53
CA ASN A 304 15.78 17.17 10.39
C ASN A 304 16.18 17.62 8.97
N ASN A 305 16.74 16.73 8.15
CA ASN A 305 17.11 17.01 6.75
C ASN A 305 15.95 16.77 5.78
N HIS A 306 14.83 16.20 6.26
CA HIS A 306 13.71 15.78 5.43
C HIS A 306 12.42 16.44 5.93
N PRO A 307 12.25 17.75 5.67
CA PRO A 307 11.00 18.41 5.99
C PRO A 307 9.83 17.80 5.22
N PHE A 308 8.66 17.85 5.81
CA PHE A 308 7.43 17.32 5.24
C PHE A 308 6.29 18.34 5.30
N THR A 309 5.24 18.06 4.54
CA THR A 309 3.99 18.80 4.61
C THR A 309 3.03 18.02 5.51
N LEU A 310 2.54 18.66 6.57
CA LEU A 310 1.54 18.13 7.47
C LEU A 310 0.16 18.57 6.99
N LEU A 311 -0.77 17.63 6.82
CA LEU A 311 -2.14 17.93 6.40
C LEU A 311 -3.11 17.61 7.53
N GLN A 312 -4.07 18.50 7.76
CA GLN A 312 -5.27 18.23 8.54
C GLN A 312 -6.47 18.14 7.60
N ILE A 313 -7.22 17.05 7.74
CA ILE A 313 -8.43 16.78 6.97
C ILE A 313 -9.63 16.79 7.94
N VAL A 314 -10.53 17.75 7.74
CA VAL A 314 -11.76 17.91 8.53
C VAL A 314 -12.96 17.80 7.60
N VAL A 315 -13.93 16.97 7.97
CA VAL A 315 -15.17 16.80 7.21
C VAL A 315 -16.33 17.43 7.97
N ARG A 316 -16.97 18.42 7.38
CA ARG A 316 -18.11 19.15 7.96
C ARG A 316 -19.38 18.92 7.15
N ALA A 317 -20.51 18.84 7.85
CA ALA A 317 -21.82 19.03 7.23
C ALA A 317 -22.13 20.52 7.10
N GLN A 318 -23.12 20.88 6.26
CA GLN A 318 -23.61 22.27 6.13
C GLN A 318 -24.01 22.89 7.49
N GLU A 319 -24.44 22.07 8.46
CA GLU A 319 -24.80 22.48 9.83
C GLU A 319 -23.59 22.76 10.77
N ARG A 320 -22.42 23.09 10.21
CA ARG A 320 -21.14 23.45 10.89
C ARG A 320 -20.52 22.43 11.84
N ASN A 321 -21.21 21.37 12.24
CA ASN A 321 -20.64 20.36 13.13
C ASN A 321 -19.66 19.44 12.37
N SER A 322 -18.44 19.30 12.91
CA SER A 322 -17.49 18.28 12.45
C SER A 322 -18.09 16.91 12.69
N ILE A 323 -18.07 16.04 11.67
CA ILE A 323 -18.68 14.71 11.77
C ILE A 323 -17.71 13.72 12.42
N TRP A 324 -16.41 13.92 12.20
CA TRP A 324 -15.37 12.98 12.61
C TRP A 324 -14.22 13.72 13.29
N LYS A 325 -13.38 12.98 14.02
CA LYS A 325 -12.10 13.50 14.46
C LYS A 325 -11.25 13.86 13.25
N PRO A 326 -10.46 14.95 13.31
CA PRO A 326 -9.54 15.31 12.22
C PRO A 326 -8.62 14.14 11.88
N MET A 327 -8.41 13.91 10.60
CA MET A 327 -7.40 13.00 10.10
C MET A 327 -6.15 13.80 9.76
N TRP A 328 -4.99 13.33 10.22
CA TRP A 328 -3.71 13.95 9.94
C TRP A 328 -2.91 13.11 8.97
N LEU A 329 -2.24 13.73 8.00
CA LEU A 329 -1.35 13.06 7.06
C LEU A 329 0.04 13.72 7.07
N ILE A 330 1.09 12.92 6.98
CA ILE A 330 2.42 13.38 6.58
C ILE A 330 2.57 13.14 5.09
N VAL A 331 3.02 14.15 4.35
CA VAL A 331 3.45 14.04 2.95
C VAL A 331 4.95 14.37 2.90
N ILE A 332 5.78 13.38 2.59
CA ILE A 332 7.24 13.49 2.69
C ILE A 332 7.95 12.88 1.48
N GLY A 333 8.97 13.58 1.00
CA GLY A 333 9.75 13.27 -0.20
C GLY A 333 10.40 14.55 -0.72
N SER A 334 11.48 14.44 -1.49
CA SER A 334 12.15 15.60 -2.09
C SER A 334 11.23 16.33 -3.08
N ARG A 335 10.44 15.56 -3.84
CA ARG A 335 9.49 16.02 -4.85
C ARG A 335 8.06 16.23 -4.33
N ARG A 336 7.86 16.32 -3.00
CA ARG A 336 6.52 16.39 -2.39
C ARG A 336 5.66 17.58 -2.84
N ASP A 337 6.30 18.67 -3.23
CA ASP A 337 5.61 19.89 -3.66
C ASP A 337 5.04 19.77 -5.10
N GLU A 338 5.33 18.68 -5.81
CA GLU A 338 4.67 18.34 -7.09
C GLU A 338 3.26 17.76 -6.91
N LEU A 339 2.88 17.38 -5.69
CA LEU A 339 1.53 16.95 -5.35
C LEU A 339 0.80 18.09 -4.63
N SER A 340 -0.36 18.49 -5.14
CA SER A 340 -1.21 19.45 -4.42
C SER A 340 -1.76 18.83 -3.13
N LEU A 341 -2.22 19.65 -2.18
CA LEU A 341 -2.87 19.13 -0.97
C LEU A 341 -4.12 18.29 -1.29
N VAL A 342 -4.81 18.66 -2.39
CA VAL A 342 -5.97 17.94 -2.91
C VAL A 342 -5.54 16.58 -3.49
N ASP A 343 -4.45 16.52 -4.27
CA ASP A 343 -3.87 15.26 -4.74
C ASP A 343 -3.50 14.34 -3.58
N CYS A 344 -2.84 14.88 -2.56
CA CYS A 344 -2.42 14.10 -1.40
C CYS A 344 -3.62 13.49 -0.65
N TYR A 345 -4.70 14.28 -0.49
CA TYR A 345 -5.95 13.79 0.08
C TYR A 345 -6.59 12.69 -0.79
N HIS A 346 -6.66 12.88 -2.11
CA HIS A 346 -7.22 11.89 -3.02
C HIS A 346 -6.39 10.59 -3.07
N CYS A 347 -5.06 10.69 -3.14
CA CYS A 347 -4.15 9.55 -3.01
C CYS A 347 -4.48 8.75 -1.75
N TYR A 348 -4.52 9.42 -0.59
CA TYR A 348 -4.79 8.73 0.68
C TYR A 348 -6.20 8.13 0.74
N ARG A 349 -7.21 8.80 0.17
CA ARG A 349 -8.58 8.27 0.05
C ARG A 349 -8.63 7.00 -0.81
N GLN A 350 -7.78 6.91 -1.83
CA GLN A 350 -7.72 5.75 -2.70
C GLN A 350 -7.04 4.55 -2.05
N ARG A 351 -6.29 4.73 -0.96
CA ARG A 351 -5.74 3.63 -0.14
C ARG A 351 -6.79 2.59 0.25
N TYR A 352 -8.04 3.03 0.49
CA TYR A 352 -9.14 2.13 0.86
C TYR A 352 -9.55 1.16 -0.26
N ASP A 353 -9.12 1.39 -1.51
CA ASP A 353 -9.34 0.45 -2.61
C ASP A 353 -8.63 -0.89 -2.36
N MET A 354 -7.54 -0.89 -1.58
CA MET A 354 -6.87 -2.12 -1.13
C MET A 354 -7.78 -3.02 -0.27
N GLU A 355 -8.76 -2.46 0.45
CA GLU A 355 -9.70 -3.28 1.23
C GLU A 355 -10.55 -4.18 0.33
N HIS A 356 -10.83 -3.75 -0.90
CA HIS A 356 -11.56 -4.58 -1.86
C HIS A 356 -10.74 -5.80 -2.27
N LEU A 357 -9.43 -5.62 -2.50
CA LEU A 357 -8.49 -6.72 -2.75
C LEU A 357 -8.52 -7.74 -1.62
N PHE A 358 -8.40 -7.31 -0.37
CA PHE A 358 -8.42 -8.21 0.78
C PHE A 358 -9.75 -8.95 0.92
N ARG A 359 -10.87 -8.28 0.64
CA ARG A 359 -12.20 -8.91 0.74
C ARG A 359 -12.53 -9.87 -0.41
N PHE A 360 -11.70 -9.97 -1.45
CA PHE A 360 -11.88 -11.04 -2.44
C PHE A 360 -11.63 -12.38 -1.74
N LYS A 361 -12.70 -13.14 -1.49
CA LYS A 361 -12.68 -14.45 -0.80
C LYS A 361 -11.61 -15.40 -1.33
N ILE A 362 -11.32 -15.34 -2.63
CA ILE A 362 -10.29 -16.14 -3.27
C ILE A 362 -8.87 -15.81 -2.73
N ILE A 363 -8.60 -14.56 -2.38
CA ILE A 363 -7.30 -14.16 -1.83
C ILE A 363 -7.19 -14.59 -0.35
N ASP A 364 -8.22 -14.29 0.45
CA ASP A 364 -8.28 -14.59 1.89
C ASP A 364 -8.37 -16.09 2.20
N ASP A 365 -9.20 -16.84 1.48
CA ASP A 365 -9.51 -18.25 1.74
C ASP A 365 -8.75 -19.25 0.86
N ILE A 366 -8.14 -18.83 -0.26
CA ILE A 366 -7.49 -19.76 -1.21
C ILE A 366 -6.01 -19.44 -1.38
N LEU A 367 -5.63 -18.21 -1.74
CA LEU A 367 -4.23 -17.87 -2.01
C LEU A 367 -3.35 -17.84 -0.75
N PHE A 368 -3.82 -17.28 0.36
CA PHE A 368 -3.07 -17.32 1.62
C PHE A 368 -3.10 -18.72 2.29
N ASN A 369 -4.09 -19.55 1.95
CA ASN A 369 -4.19 -20.93 2.47
C ASN A 369 -3.25 -21.93 1.79
N SER A 370 -2.87 -21.70 0.55
CA SER A 370 -2.16 -22.71 -0.25
C SER A 370 -0.66 -22.85 0.08
N ARG A 371 0.01 -21.80 0.57
CA ARG A 371 1.42 -21.85 1.03
C ARG A 371 1.61 -22.48 2.42
N CYS A 372 0.56 -22.99 3.03
CA CYS A 372 0.56 -23.51 4.40
C CYS A 372 0.66 -25.05 4.48
N THR A 373 0.75 -25.74 3.33
CA THR A 373 0.72 -27.22 3.25
C THR A 373 2.06 -27.89 2.93
N SER A 374 3.16 -27.15 3.04
CA SER A 374 4.53 -27.69 2.86
C SER A 374 5.40 -27.41 4.07
#